data_AF-A0AAN6EL97-F1
#
_entry.id   AF-A0AAN6EL97-F1
#
_cell.length_a   1.000
_cell.length_b   1.000
_cell.length_c   1.000
_cell.angle_alpha   90.00
_cell.angle_beta   90.00
_cell.angle_gamma   90.00
#
_symmetry.space_group_name_H-M   'P 1'
#
loop_
_entity.id
_entity.type
_entity.pdbx_description
1 polymer ?
#
loop_
_entity_poly.entity_id
_entity_poly.type
_entity_poly.pdbx_seq_one_letter_code
_entity_poly.pdbx_strand_id
1 'polypeptide(L)'
;MADRPFVDKKLCWFADTRDSDFCIDFLPQTDRSVIVLSGDSCHGFKMMPVFGKWVVDLLEAGKQQEPRWQWRNVEPGQEDSLDDSVSWRIGKSRELSDLARKKARLEQARL
;
A
#
# COMPACT_ATOMS: atom_id res chain seq x y z
N MET A 1 -6.37 -31.58 5.29
CA MET A 1 -6.71 -30.16 5.57
C MET A 1 -7.07 -29.38 4.30
N ALA A 2 -6.55 -29.75 3.12
CA ALA A 2 -6.84 -29.05 1.86
C ALA A 2 -8.33 -29.00 1.47
N ASP A 3 -9.13 -30.00 1.85
CA ASP A 3 -10.52 -30.13 1.38
C ASP A 3 -11.57 -29.48 2.30
N ARG A 4 -11.15 -28.79 3.35
CA ARG A 4 -12.11 -28.12 4.24
C ARG A 4 -12.65 -26.85 3.57
N PRO A 5 -13.98 -26.63 3.56
CA PRO A 5 -14.55 -25.42 2.97
C PRO A 5 -14.14 -24.17 3.76
N PHE A 6 -13.90 -23.07 3.06
CA PHE A 6 -13.69 -21.76 3.68
C PHE A 6 -14.97 -21.30 4.39
N VAL A 7 -14.82 -20.83 5.64
CA VAL A 7 -15.94 -20.28 6.42
C VAL A 7 -16.32 -18.88 5.91
N ASP A 8 -15.33 -18.04 5.63
CA ASP A 8 -15.52 -16.68 5.11
C ASP A 8 -14.34 -16.30 4.19
N LYS A 9 -14.59 -15.41 3.22
CA LYS A 9 -13.61 -14.92 2.25
C LYS A 9 -13.73 -13.41 2.15
N LYS A 10 -12.64 -12.69 2.42
CA LYS A 10 -12.57 -11.22 2.36
C LYS A 10 -11.40 -10.78 1.48
N LEU A 11 -11.50 -9.58 0.94
CA LEU A 11 -10.38 -8.85 0.35
C LEU A 11 -9.85 -7.86 1.40
N CYS A 12 -8.53 -7.73 1.49
CA CYS A 12 -7.85 -6.76 2.32
C CYS A 12 -7.09 -5.82 1.39
N TRP A 13 -7.24 -4.51 1.61
CA TRP A 13 -6.60 -3.47 0.79
C TRP A 13 -5.43 -2.85 1.56
N PHE A 14 -4.35 -2.58 0.84
CA PHE A 14 -3.17 -1.88 1.32
C PHE A 14 -2.56 -1.08 0.16
N ALA A 15 -1.63 -0.19 0.47
CA ALA A 15 -0.94 0.63 -0.52
C ALA A 15 0.56 0.36 -0.48
N ASP A 16 1.11 -0.04 -1.63
CA ASP A 16 2.55 -0.22 -1.78
C ASP A 16 3.25 1.08 -2.17
N THR A 17 4.42 1.31 -1.59
CA THR A 17 5.43 2.23 -2.10
C THR A 17 6.50 1.44 -2.86
N ARG A 18 7.19 2.12 -3.78
CA ARG A 18 8.24 1.52 -4.62
C ARG A 18 9.39 0.90 -3.83
N ASP A 19 9.80 1.56 -2.76
CA ASP A 19 10.85 1.12 -1.84
C ASP A 19 10.31 0.26 -0.69
N SER A 20 8.99 0.07 -0.63
CA SER A 20 8.29 -0.62 0.47
C SER A 20 8.51 0.03 1.84
N ASP A 21 8.91 1.29 1.88
CA ASP A 21 9.02 2.10 3.09
C ASP A 21 7.79 3.01 3.26
N PHE A 22 7.55 3.48 4.49
CA PHE A 22 6.43 4.35 4.78
C PHE A 22 6.57 5.71 4.06
N CYS A 23 5.45 6.41 3.90
CA CYS A 23 5.43 7.84 3.61
C CYS A 23 4.80 8.54 4.80
N ILE A 24 5.63 9.25 5.58
CA ILE A 24 5.23 9.98 6.78
C ILE A 24 5.82 11.38 6.67
N ASP A 25 5.11 12.31 6.04
CA ASP A 25 5.64 13.66 5.83
C ASP A 25 4.51 14.67 5.59
N PHE A 26 4.86 15.94 5.59
CA PHE A 26 3.97 17.00 5.15
C PHE A 26 3.72 16.90 3.64
N LEU A 27 2.46 17.03 3.24
CA LEU A 27 2.11 17.10 1.82
C LEU A 27 2.68 18.40 1.23
N PRO A 28 3.45 18.36 0.12
CA PRO A 28 3.96 19.58 -0.50
C PRO A 28 2.83 20.53 -0.91
N GLN A 29 3.13 21.84 -0.97
CA GLN A 29 2.18 22.88 -1.39
C GLN A 29 0.94 23.03 -0.49
N THR A 30 1.02 22.57 0.76
CA THR A 30 -0.07 22.72 1.75
C THR A 30 0.30 23.57 2.97
N ASP A 31 1.41 24.32 2.91
CA ASP A 31 1.92 25.11 4.03
C ASP A 31 2.04 24.32 5.36
N ARG A 32 2.34 23.01 5.26
CA ARG A 32 2.43 22.06 6.38
C ARG A 32 1.12 21.88 7.16
N SER A 33 -0.03 22.11 6.51
CA SER A 33 -1.36 21.89 7.11
C SER A 33 -1.85 20.44 7.00
N VAL A 34 -1.24 19.64 6.11
CA VAL A 34 -1.61 18.24 5.87
C VAL A 34 -0.40 17.33 6.07
N ILE A 35 -0.56 16.28 6.88
CA ILE A 35 0.40 15.18 7.03
C ILE A 35 -0.17 13.95 6.34
N VAL A 36 0.67 13.27 5.57
CA VAL A 36 0.36 11.96 5.00
C VAL A 36 1.05 10.90 5.84
N LEU A 37 0.30 9.89 6.27
CA LEU A 37 0.80 8.65 6.82
C LEU A 37 0.21 7.52 5.97
N SER A 38 1.01 6.98 5.05
CA SER A 38 0.58 5.99 4.06
C SER A 38 1.75 5.09 3.64
N GLY A 39 1.55 4.23 2.64
CA GLY A 39 2.58 3.33 2.13
C GLY A 39 2.90 2.21 3.12
N ASP A 40 1.87 1.56 3.65
CA ASP A 40 2.02 0.53 4.67
C ASP A 40 2.75 -0.72 4.15
N SER A 41 2.73 -0.93 2.83
CA SER A 41 3.39 -2.04 2.12
C SER A 41 3.20 -3.40 2.80
N CYS A 42 2.01 -3.65 3.35
CA CYS A 42 1.64 -4.87 4.06
C CYS A 42 2.46 -5.16 5.34
N HIS A 43 3.20 -4.18 5.87
CA HIS A 43 3.94 -4.31 7.12
C HIS A 43 3.62 -3.22 8.17
N GLY A 44 2.68 -2.33 7.86
CA GLY A 44 2.25 -1.28 8.79
C GLY A 44 1.54 -1.79 10.06
N PHE A 45 0.79 -2.89 10.00
CA PHE A 45 -0.02 -3.32 11.17
C PHE A 45 0.81 -3.60 12.43
N LYS A 46 2.00 -4.21 12.30
CA LYS A 46 2.91 -4.42 13.46
C LYS A 46 3.45 -3.12 14.05
N MET A 47 3.40 -2.02 13.29
CA MET A 47 3.86 -0.69 13.71
C MET A 47 2.74 0.18 14.28
N MET A 48 1.49 -0.34 14.34
CA MET A 48 0.34 0.37 14.92
C MET A 48 0.64 1.04 16.28
N PRO A 49 1.35 0.41 17.24
CA PRO A 49 1.60 1.04 18.53
C PRO A 49 2.55 2.24 18.50
N VAL A 50 3.32 2.42 17.42
CA VAL A 50 4.40 3.43 17.35
C VAL A 50 4.16 4.53 16.31
N PHE A 51 3.28 4.33 15.32
CA PHE A 51 2.99 5.33 14.28
C PHE A 51 2.63 6.70 14.85
N GLY A 52 1.79 6.74 15.90
CA GLY A 52 1.37 8.00 16.51
C GLY A 52 2.54 8.82 17.03
N LYS A 53 3.55 8.17 17.62
CA LYS A 53 4.76 8.85 18.10
C LYS A 53 5.53 9.49 16.94
N TRP A 54 5.69 8.80 15.82
CA TRP A 54 6.42 9.34 14.67
C TRP A 54 5.74 10.58 14.06
N VAL A 55 4.39 10.61 14.05
CA VAL A 55 3.63 11.79 13.60
C VAL A 55 3.80 12.97 14.56
N VAL A 56 3.78 12.71 15.87
CA VAL A 56 4.03 13.76 16.87
C VAL A 56 5.46 14.31 16.75
N ASP A 57 6.45 13.43 16.62
CA ASP A 57 7.85 13.82 16.44
C ASP A 57 8.03 14.67 15.15
N LEU A 58 7.31 14.33 14.06
CA LEU A 58 7.28 15.13 12.83
C LEU A 58 6.66 16.53 13.03
N LEU A 59 5.55 16.62 13.77
CA LEU A 59 4.88 17.88 14.08
C LEU A 59 5.78 18.81 14.91
N GLU A 60 6.44 18.26 15.93
CA GLU A 60 7.34 19.03 16.80
C GLU A 60 8.60 19.50 16.06
N ALA A 61 9.19 18.65 15.21
CA ALA A 61 10.36 19.00 14.42
C ALA A 61 10.05 19.96 13.26
N GLY A 62 8.80 19.97 12.77
CA GLY A 62 8.35 20.78 11.64
C GLY A 62 8.88 20.35 10.28
N LYS A 63 9.60 19.21 10.22
CA LYS A 63 10.09 18.54 8.99
C LYS A 63 10.42 17.07 9.28
N GLN A 64 10.32 16.20 8.25
CA GLN A 64 10.70 14.79 8.38
C GLN A 64 12.22 14.62 8.44
N GLN A 65 12.70 13.93 9.47
CA GLN A 65 14.11 13.70 9.75
C GLN A 65 14.63 12.38 9.16
N GLU A 66 13.74 11.42 8.91
CA GLU A 66 14.06 10.12 8.31
C GLU A 66 13.91 10.22 6.77
N PRO A 67 15.01 10.24 5.99
CA PRO A 67 14.94 10.51 4.55
C PRO A 67 14.09 9.51 3.76
N ARG A 68 14.06 8.24 4.19
CA ARG A 68 13.22 7.20 3.54
C ARG A 68 11.72 7.38 3.79
N TRP A 69 11.29 8.23 4.71
CA TRP A 69 9.87 8.48 4.98
C TRP A 69 9.38 9.82 4.41
N GLN A 70 10.29 10.60 3.83
CA GLN A 70 9.96 11.87 3.20
C GLN A 70 9.03 11.70 2.01
N TRP A 71 8.30 12.76 1.71
CA TRP A 71 7.48 12.81 0.50
C TRP A 71 8.36 12.63 -0.74
N ARG A 72 7.97 11.72 -1.62
CA ARG A 72 8.67 11.41 -2.87
C ARG A 72 7.86 11.93 -4.05
N ASN A 73 8.48 12.73 -4.91
CA ASN A 73 7.90 13.06 -6.21
C ASN A 73 8.28 11.97 -7.20
N VAL A 74 7.31 11.54 -8.00
CA VAL A 74 7.56 10.64 -9.12
C VAL A 74 7.82 11.51 -10.35
N GLU A 75 8.98 11.34 -10.97
CA GLU A 75 9.29 12.04 -12.21
C GLU A 75 8.42 11.49 -13.36
N PRO A 76 7.99 12.33 -14.31
CA PRO A 76 7.22 11.89 -15.47
C PRO A 76 7.98 10.77 -16.22
N GLY A 77 7.34 9.60 -16.39
CA GLY A 77 7.93 8.44 -17.05
C GLY A 77 8.59 7.40 -16.13
N GLN A 78 8.60 7.62 -14.82
CA GLN A 78 8.94 6.59 -13.81
C GLN A 78 7.70 5.85 -13.27
N GLU A 79 6.61 5.82 -14.01
CA GLU A 79 5.43 5.03 -13.65
C GLU A 79 5.80 3.54 -13.72
N ASP A 80 5.94 2.91 -12.55
CA ASP A 80 6.19 1.48 -12.49
C ASP A 80 4.98 0.74 -13.11
N SER A 81 5.25 -0.23 -13.97
CA SER A 81 4.19 -1.08 -14.51
C SER A 81 3.48 -1.82 -13.37
N LEU A 82 2.16 -1.98 -13.46
CA LEU A 82 1.32 -2.63 -12.45
C LEU A 82 1.82 -4.01 -11.99
N ASP A 83 2.63 -4.70 -12.80
CA ASP A 83 3.13 -6.05 -12.54
C ASP A 83 4.47 -6.08 -11.78
N ASP A 84 5.23 -4.97 -11.72
CA ASP A 84 6.64 -4.94 -11.27
C ASP A 84 6.96 -3.83 -10.27
N SER A 85 5.93 -3.24 -9.65
CA SER A 85 6.10 -2.12 -8.71
C SER A 85 6.81 -2.49 -7.40
N VAL A 86 6.88 -3.78 -7.05
CA VAL A 86 7.49 -4.28 -5.80
C VAL A 86 8.29 -5.56 -6.05
N SER A 87 9.62 -5.45 -6.03
CA SER A 87 10.56 -6.49 -6.46
C SER A 87 10.55 -7.80 -5.66
N TRP A 88 10.06 -7.78 -4.42
CA TRP A 88 10.11 -8.93 -3.51
C TRP A 88 8.79 -9.69 -3.38
N ARG A 89 7.69 -9.21 -3.98
CA ARG A 89 6.41 -9.94 -3.94
C ARG A 89 6.47 -11.11 -4.92
N ILE A 90 6.20 -12.31 -4.41
CA ILE A 90 6.17 -13.52 -5.24
C ILE A 90 4.83 -13.60 -5.98
N GLY A 91 4.88 -13.54 -7.30
CA GLY A 91 3.71 -13.65 -8.18
C GLY A 91 3.39 -12.34 -8.91
N LYS A 92 2.43 -12.42 -9.82
CA LYS A 92 2.02 -11.29 -10.66
C LYS A 92 0.79 -10.61 -10.09
N SER A 93 0.84 -9.30 -9.96
CA SER A 93 -0.32 -8.49 -9.61
C SER A 93 -1.36 -8.55 -10.74
N ARG A 94 -2.64 -8.48 -10.38
CA ARG A 94 -3.75 -8.56 -11.33
C ARG A 94 -4.84 -7.59 -10.95
N GLU A 95 -5.52 -7.08 -11.96
CA GLU A 95 -6.68 -6.23 -11.76
C GLU A 95 -7.86 -7.00 -11.18
N LEU A 96 -8.61 -6.35 -10.28
CA LEU A 96 -9.80 -6.94 -9.67
C LEU A 96 -10.87 -7.27 -10.73
N SER A 97 -10.95 -6.47 -11.81
CA SER A 97 -11.87 -6.72 -12.92
C SER A 97 -11.61 -8.06 -13.62
N ASP A 98 -10.34 -8.49 -13.71
CA ASP A 98 -9.99 -9.78 -14.30
C ASP A 98 -10.46 -10.95 -13.44
N LEU A 99 -10.40 -10.78 -12.12
CA LEU A 99 -10.91 -11.76 -11.17
C LEU A 99 -12.43 -11.85 -11.23
N ALA A 100 -13.13 -10.72 -11.31
CA ALA A 100 -14.58 -10.67 -11.45
C ALA A 100 -15.05 -11.36 -12.74
N ARG A 101 -14.40 -11.07 -13.88
CA ARG A 101 -14.68 -11.72 -15.18
C ARG A 101 -14.46 -13.24 -15.13
N LYS A 102 -13.37 -13.69 -14.50
CA LYS A 102 -13.09 -15.13 -14.34
C LYS A 102 -14.14 -15.82 -13.46
N LYS A 103 -14.54 -15.19 -12.36
CA LYS A 103 -15.59 -15.72 -11.48
C LYS A 103 -16.90 -15.92 -12.24
N ALA A 104 -17.35 -14.90 -12.98
CA ALA A 104 -18.59 -14.98 -13.76
C ALA A 104 -18.56 -16.12 -14.79
N ARG A 105 -17.44 -16.31 -15.50
CA ARG A 105 -17.26 -17.41 -16.46
C ARG A 105 -17.34 -18.78 -15.78
N LEU A 106 -16.72 -18.94 -14.60
CA LEU A 106 -16.74 -20.19 -13.85
C LEU A 106 -18.14 -20.53 -13.32
N GLU A 107 -18.92 -19.51 -12.92
CA GLU A 107 -20.31 -19.70 -12.50
C GLU A 107 -21.19 -20.12 -13.68
N GLN A 108 -21.00 -19.52 -14.86
CA GLN A 108 -21.71 -19.90 -16.09
C GLN A 108 -21.38 -21.32 -16.57
N ALA A 109 -20.11 -21.73 -16.51
CA ALA A 109 -19.68 -23.07 -16.95
C ALA A 109 -20.09 -24.21 -15.99
N ARG A 110 -20.64 -23.86 -14.82
CA ARG A 110 -21.10 -24.81 -13.80
C ARG A 110 -22.60 -25.15 -13.91
N LEU A 111 -23.33 -24.41 -14.75
CA LEU A 111 -24.72 -24.62 -15.12
C LEU A 111 -24.80 -25.47 -16.39
#